data_AF-A0A2G6H788-F1
#
_entry.id   AF-A0A2G6H788-F1
#
_cell.length_a   1.000
_cell.length_b   1.000
_cell.length_c   1.000
_cell.angle_alpha   90.00
_cell.angle_beta   90.00
_cell.angle_gamma   90.00
#
_symmetry.space_group_name_H-M   'P 1'
#
loop_
_entity.id
_entity.type
_entity.pdbx_description
1 polymer ?
#
loop_
_entity_poly.entity_id
_entity_poly.type
_entity_poly.pdbx_seq_one_letter_code
_entity_poly.pdbx_strand_id
1 'polypeptide(L)'
;MKILTLNKLCSKLKVWCSQMPNFSYCHRCSTFRKQILSKIENIKNDCRYQNQDKYLQGLKILFIPYKSKTENDHDHCEFCWGKFSSVILGAFNEGWTDENQYRWIGNKCFQDFKVKLKLARK
;
A
#
# COMPACT_ATOMS: atom_id res chain seq x y z
N MET A 1 -28.74 4.72 -22.20
CA MET A 1 -27.37 5.29 -22.35
C MET A 1 -27.00 6.00 -21.05
N LYS A 2 -26.18 5.40 -20.18
CA LYS A 2 -25.77 6.03 -18.91
C LYS A 2 -24.64 7.02 -19.18
N ILE A 3 -24.95 8.31 -19.10
CA ILE A 3 -23.96 9.39 -19.05
C ILE A 3 -23.15 9.17 -17.77
N LEU A 4 -22.00 8.49 -17.91
CA LEU A 4 -21.01 8.42 -16.85
C LEU A 4 -20.45 9.83 -16.70
N THR A 5 -20.79 10.48 -15.59
CA THR A 5 -20.28 11.80 -15.22
C THR A 5 -18.76 11.86 -15.40
N LEU A 6 -18.29 12.87 -16.14
CA LEU A 6 -16.88 13.15 -16.49
C LEU A 6 -15.89 12.95 -15.33
N ASN A 7 -16.35 13.12 -14.08
CA ASN A 7 -15.57 12.92 -12.86
C ASN A 7 -15.10 11.47 -12.62
N LYS A 8 -15.89 10.45 -12.99
CA LYS A 8 -15.49 9.03 -12.85
C LYS A 8 -14.51 8.57 -13.94
N LEU A 9 -14.59 9.17 -15.13
CA LEU A 9 -13.58 8.98 -16.18
C LEU A 9 -12.25 9.60 -15.76
N CYS A 10 -12.27 10.77 -15.10
CA CYS A 10 -11.08 11.50 -14.69
C CYS A 10 -10.22 10.76 -13.64
N SER A 11 -10.82 10.02 -12.69
CA SER A 11 -10.06 9.24 -11.69
C SER A 11 -9.34 8.03 -12.29
N LYS A 12 -9.99 7.33 -13.24
CA LYS A 12 -9.38 6.22 -14.00
C LYS A 12 -8.29 6.72 -14.97
N LEU A 13 -8.53 7.87 -15.62
CA LEU A 13 -7.55 8.54 -16.50
C LEU A 13 -6.29 9.00 -15.74
N LYS A 14 -6.40 9.45 -14.49
CA LYS A 14 -5.24 9.88 -13.68
C LYS A 14 -4.22 8.76 -13.42
N VAL A 15 -4.69 7.54 -13.14
CA VAL A 15 -3.82 6.39 -12.93
C VAL A 15 -3.16 5.98 -14.25
N TRP A 16 -3.93 5.89 -15.33
CA TRP A 16 -3.44 5.53 -16.66
C TRP A 16 -2.42 6.54 -17.22
N CYS A 17 -2.69 7.85 -17.12
CA CYS A 17 -1.75 8.90 -17.56
C CYS A 17 -0.43 8.91 -16.77
N SER A 18 -0.39 8.40 -15.53
CA SER A 18 0.86 8.33 -14.75
C SER A 18 1.79 7.21 -15.20
N GLN A 19 1.28 6.22 -15.95
CA GLN A 19 2.00 5.02 -16.39
C GLN A 19 2.47 5.08 -17.85
N MET A 20 2.10 6.12 -18.61
CA MET A 20 2.52 6.28 -20.02
C MET A 20 3.48 7.47 -20.19
N PRO A 21 4.76 7.24 -20.55
CA PRO A 21 5.75 8.31 -20.69
C PRO A 21 5.58 9.18 -21.96
N ASN A 22 4.82 8.73 -22.97
CA ASN A 22 4.74 9.37 -24.30
C ASN A 22 3.38 10.02 -24.66
N PHE A 23 2.38 10.01 -23.78
CA PHE A 23 1.11 10.66 -24.07
C PHE A 23 1.16 12.12 -23.60
N SER A 24 0.90 13.07 -24.52
CA SER A 24 0.96 14.51 -24.27
C SER A 24 0.36 14.87 -22.90
N TYR A 25 1.15 15.53 -22.06
CA TYR A 25 0.81 15.84 -20.68
C TYR A 25 -0.53 16.58 -20.63
N CYS A 26 -1.57 15.92 -20.13
CA CYS A 26 -2.76 16.63 -19.70
C CYS A 26 -2.31 17.59 -18.58
N HIS A 27 -2.29 18.90 -18.83
CA HIS A 27 -1.91 19.92 -17.84
C HIS A 27 -2.67 19.74 -16.51
N ARG A 28 -3.90 19.21 -16.57
CA ARG A 28 -4.78 18.90 -15.45
C ARG A 28 -4.26 17.76 -14.54
N CYS A 29 -3.36 16.91 -15.03
CA CYS A 29 -2.74 15.80 -14.29
C CYS A 29 -1.29 16.08 -13.83
N SER A 30 -0.70 17.22 -14.23
CA SER A 30 0.70 17.54 -13.93
C SER A 30 0.98 17.69 -12.43
N THR A 31 0.12 18.38 -11.69
CA THR A 31 0.24 18.56 -10.23
C THR A 31 0.13 17.24 -9.48
N PHE A 32 -0.80 16.38 -9.90
CA PHE A 32 -0.99 15.05 -9.31
C PHE A 32 0.24 14.15 -9.52
N ARG A 33 0.84 14.18 -10.71
CA ARG A 33 2.09 13.47 -11.00
C ARG A 33 3.24 13.98 -10.10
N LYS A 34 3.40 15.31 -9.96
CA LYS A 34 4.42 15.88 -9.05
C LYS A 34 4.23 15.42 -7.61
N GLN A 35 2.99 15.39 -7.11
CA GLN A 35 2.68 14.90 -5.76
C GLN A 35 3.04 13.41 -5.58
N ILE A 36 2.73 12.56 -6.57
CA ILE A 36 3.10 11.14 -6.54
C ILE A 36 4.63 10.97 -6.54
N LEU A 37 5.35 11.69 -7.41
CA LEU A 37 6.81 11.61 -7.48
C LEU A 37 7.47 12.06 -6.17
N SER A 38 7.01 13.18 -5.60
CA SER A 38 7.48 13.64 -4.29
C SER A 38 7.18 12.61 -3.19
N LYS A 39 5.98 12.01 -3.17
CA LYS A 39 5.65 10.96 -2.21
C LYS A 39 6.55 9.73 -2.36
N ILE A 40 6.84 9.30 -3.60
CA ILE A 40 7.73 8.17 -3.86
C ILE A 40 9.16 8.46 -3.39
N GLU A 41 9.64 9.70 -3.55
CA GLU A 41 10.96 10.09 -3.07
C GLU A 41 11.03 10.11 -1.54
N ASN A 42 10.01 10.66 -0.88
CA ASN A 42 9.92 10.63 0.58
C ASN A 42 9.89 9.21 1.15
N ILE A 43 9.25 8.25 0.46
CA ILE A 43 9.24 6.84 0.87
C ILE A 43 10.65 6.24 0.89
N LYS A 44 11.51 6.58 -0.08
CA LYS A 44 12.90 6.07 -0.11
C LYS A 44 13.73 6.57 1.07
N ASN A 45 13.38 7.75 1.59
CA ASN A 45 14.06 8.37 2.73
C ASN A 45 13.41 7.98 4.08
N ASP A 46 12.34 7.18 4.07
CA ASP A 46 11.70 6.70 5.29
C ASP A 46 12.53 5.57 5.91
N CYS A 47 12.92 5.72 7.18
CA CYS A 47 13.76 4.74 7.88
C CYS A 47 13.11 3.35 8.02
N ARG A 48 11.77 3.26 7.90
CA ARG A 48 11.02 2.00 7.92
C ARG A 48 11.16 1.23 6.60
N TYR A 49 11.60 1.88 5.52
CA TYR A 49 11.74 1.28 4.20
C TYR A 49 13.19 0.79 3.99
N GLN A 50 13.40 -0.51 4.17
CA GLN A 50 14.72 -1.17 4.18
C GLN A 50 14.83 -2.27 3.11
N ASN A 51 14.28 -2.03 1.92
CA ASN A 51 14.23 -2.97 0.79
C ASN A 51 13.14 -4.05 0.86
N GLN A 52 12.04 -3.81 1.59
CA GLN A 52 10.92 -4.75 1.62
C GLN A 52 10.23 -4.90 0.24
N ASP A 53 10.47 -3.98 -0.69
CA ASP A 53 10.00 -4.09 -2.08
C ASP A 53 10.52 -5.35 -2.80
N LYS A 54 11.69 -5.87 -2.42
CA LYS A 54 12.23 -7.12 -2.99
C LYS A 54 11.27 -8.30 -2.88
N TYR A 55 10.43 -8.31 -1.86
CA TYR A 55 9.51 -9.42 -1.58
C TYR A 55 8.06 -9.00 -1.37
N LEU A 56 7.74 -7.70 -1.22
CA LEU A 56 6.37 -7.18 -1.11
C LEU A 56 5.82 -6.61 -2.42
N GLN A 57 6.68 -6.28 -3.39
CA GLN A 57 6.23 -5.60 -4.60
C GLN A 57 5.28 -6.48 -5.43
N GLY A 58 4.10 -5.96 -5.74
CA GLY A 58 3.09 -6.65 -6.56
C GLY A 58 2.39 -7.83 -5.87
N LEU A 59 2.63 -8.07 -4.59
CA LEU A 59 1.89 -9.08 -3.82
C LEU A 59 0.40 -8.72 -3.73
N LYS A 60 -0.41 -9.77 -3.76
CA LYS A 60 -1.82 -9.70 -3.40
C LYS A 60 -1.93 -9.76 -1.89
N ILE A 61 -2.63 -8.78 -1.35
CA ILE A 61 -2.82 -8.65 0.10
C ILE A 61 -4.29 -8.59 0.44
N LEU A 62 -4.60 -9.07 1.64
CA LEU A 62 -5.92 -9.13 2.25
C LEU A 62 -5.88 -8.37 3.56
N PHE A 63 -6.94 -7.64 3.88
CA PHE A 63 -7.10 -7.03 5.20
C PHE A 63 -7.95 -7.95 6.07
N ILE A 64 -7.37 -8.49 7.13
CA ILE A 64 -8.04 -9.45 8.00
C ILE A 64 -7.72 -9.18 9.48
N PRO A 65 -8.59 -9.60 10.41
CA PRO A 65 -8.25 -9.67 11.82
C PRO A 65 -7.05 -10.60 12.05
N TYR A 66 -6.15 -10.20 12.94
CA TYR A 66 -5.01 -11.02 13.33
C TYR A 66 -5.47 -12.20 14.18
N LYS A 67 -5.04 -13.39 13.79
CA LYS A 67 -5.21 -14.61 14.55
C LYS A 67 -3.88 -15.33 14.60
N SER A 68 -3.33 -15.47 15.80
CA SER A 68 -2.10 -16.22 16.01
C SER A 68 -2.31 -17.66 15.51
N LYS A 69 -1.45 -18.10 14.58
CA LYS A 69 -1.52 -19.45 13.99
C LYS A 69 -0.79 -20.49 14.83
N THR A 70 0.14 -20.05 15.65
CA THR A 70 0.96 -20.88 16.53
C THR A 70 1.03 -20.21 17.90
N GLU A 71 1.51 -20.93 18.92
CA GLU A 71 1.72 -20.32 20.25
C GLU A 71 2.88 -19.30 20.26
N ASN A 72 3.65 -19.22 19.17
CA ASN A 72 4.73 -18.26 19.00
C ASN A 72 4.18 -16.92 18.45
N ASP A 73 3.84 -16.02 19.37
CA ASP A 73 3.47 -14.62 19.12
C ASP A 73 4.66 -13.79 18.61
N HIS A 74 5.03 -14.02 17.34
CA HIS A 74 6.16 -13.33 16.69
C HIS A 74 5.79 -12.60 15.40
N ASP A 75 4.50 -12.41 15.11
CA ASP A 75 4.11 -11.60 13.97
C ASP A 75 4.28 -10.11 14.27
N HIS A 76 5.04 -9.45 13.41
CA HIS A 76 5.34 -8.03 13.48
C HIS A 76 5.07 -7.38 12.13
N CYS A 77 4.83 -6.08 12.14
CA CYS A 77 4.75 -5.31 10.92
C CYS A 77 6.11 -5.29 10.20
N GLU A 78 6.14 -5.69 8.93
CA GLU A 78 7.32 -5.71 8.04
C GLU A 78 8.06 -4.36 7.91
N PHE A 79 7.40 -3.25 8.30
CA PHE A 79 7.96 -1.90 8.20
C PHE A 79 8.34 -1.32 9.56
N CYS A 80 7.38 -1.25 10.50
CA CYS A 80 7.57 -0.57 11.77
C CYS A 80 7.87 -1.50 12.94
N TRP A 81 7.92 -2.82 12.69
CA TRP A 81 8.13 -3.85 13.73
C TRP A 81 7.09 -3.84 14.87
N GLY A 82 5.98 -3.10 14.70
CA GLY A 82 4.89 -3.12 15.66
C GLY A 82 4.26 -4.50 15.73
N LYS A 83 4.00 -4.97 16.96
CA LYS A 83 3.54 -6.33 17.25
C LYS A 83 2.10 -6.54 16.81
N PHE A 84 1.80 -7.73 16.32
CA PHE A 84 0.44 -8.21 16.18
C PHE A 84 0.07 -9.10 17.35
N SER A 85 -1.09 -8.86 17.96
CA SER A 85 -1.62 -9.69 19.04
C SER A 85 -3.10 -9.41 19.21
N SER A 86 -3.86 -10.46 19.52
CA SER A 86 -5.28 -10.36 19.89
C SER A 86 -5.48 -10.13 21.39
N VAL A 87 -4.44 -10.29 22.20
CA VAL A 87 -4.51 -10.26 23.68
C VAL A 87 -3.76 -9.09 24.30
N ILE A 88 -2.74 -8.56 23.63
CA ILE A 88 -1.92 -7.45 24.16
C ILE A 88 -2.55 -6.11 23.79
N LEU A 89 -2.84 -5.29 24.80
CA LEU A 89 -3.31 -3.92 24.62
C LEU A 89 -2.21 -3.08 23.93
N GLY A 90 -2.58 -2.36 22.86
CA GLY A 90 -1.65 -1.54 22.08
C GLY A 90 -0.90 -2.27 20.96
N ALA A 91 -1.11 -3.59 20.82
CA ALA A 91 -0.71 -4.32 19.63
C ALA A 91 -1.71 -4.13 18.48
N PHE A 92 -1.29 -4.49 17.26
CA PHE A 92 -2.18 -4.57 16.12
C PHE A 92 -3.07 -5.82 16.22
N ASN A 93 -4.37 -5.61 16.20
CA ASN A 93 -5.39 -6.67 16.17
C ASN A 93 -5.87 -6.99 14.75
N GLU A 94 -5.51 -6.17 13.76
CA GLU A 94 -5.85 -6.35 12.35
C GLU A 94 -4.77 -5.74 11.45
N GLY A 95 -4.62 -6.29 10.25
CA GLY A 95 -3.59 -5.85 9.33
C GLY A 95 -3.77 -6.36 7.91
N TRP A 96 -2.90 -5.87 7.05
CA TRP A 96 -2.76 -6.36 5.69
C TRP A 96 -1.78 -7.53 5.68
N THR A 97 -2.17 -8.64 5.06
CA THR A 97 -1.32 -9.82 4.96
C THR A 97 -1.44 -10.52 3.62
N ASP A 98 -0.47 -11.36 3.28
CA ASP A 98 -0.52 -12.21 2.08
C ASP A 98 -1.51 -13.37 2.27
N GLU A 99 -1.79 -14.12 1.20
CA GLU A 99 -2.79 -15.21 1.25
C GLU A 99 -2.43 -16.30 2.27
N ASN A 100 -1.14 -16.50 2.54
CA ASN A 100 -0.67 -17.48 3.52
C ASN A 100 -0.64 -16.91 4.95
N GLN A 101 -0.99 -15.64 5.14
CA GLN A 101 -0.90 -14.91 6.41
C GLN A 101 0.50 -14.99 7.05
N TYR A 102 1.54 -14.91 6.23
CA TYR A 102 2.94 -15.02 6.63
C TYR A 102 3.59 -13.65 6.83
N ARG A 103 3.18 -12.65 6.04
CA ARG A 103 3.73 -11.29 6.08
C ARG A 103 2.67 -10.33 6.55
N TRP A 104 2.93 -9.58 7.62
CA TRP A 104 1.96 -8.65 8.17
C TRP A 104 2.39 -7.20 8.02
N ILE A 105 1.43 -6.34 7.69
CA ILE A 105 1.63 -4.91 7.49
C ILE A 105 0.50 -4.18 8.20
N GLY A 106 0.86 -3.37 9.21
CA GLY A 106 -0.12 -2.53 9.90
C GLY A 106 -0.77 -1.52 8.94
N ASN A 107 -2.04 -1.16 9.19
CA ASN A 107 -2.83 -0.31 8.30
C ASN A 107 -2.14 1.02 7.94
N LYS A 108 -1.49 1.66 8.91
CA LYS A 108 -0.73 2.91 8.69
C LYS A 108 0.42 2.71 7.71
N CYS A 109 1.24 1.68 7.92
CA CYS A 109 2.38 1.37 7.04
C CYS A 109 1.89 1.01 5.63
N PHE A 110 0.79 0.27 5.51
CA PHE A 110 0.20 -0.02 4.21
C PHE A 110 -0.17 1.27 3.45
N GLN A 111 -0.84 2.23 4.10
CA GLN A 111 -1.24 3.49 3.46
C GLN A 111 -0.05 4.35 3.02
N ASP A 112 1.04 4.30 3.79
CA ASP A 112 2.28 5.01 3.50
C ASP A 112 2.95 4.42 2.24
N PHE A 113 3.07 3.09 2.18
CA PHE A 113 3.92 2.40 1.19
C PHE A 113 3.19 1.80 -0.02
N LYS A 114 1.84 1.69 -0.02
CA LYS A 114 1.07 1.08 -1.12
C LYS A 114 1.37 1.66 -2.51
N VAL A 115 1.64 2.98 -2.58
CA VAL A 115 1.91 3.68 -3.84
C VAL A 115 3.22 3.20 -4.46
N LYS A 116 4.24 2.95 -3.64
CA LYS A 116 5.54 2.46 -4.08
C LYS A 116 5.52 0.97 -4.41
N LEU A 117 4.89 0.17 -3.56
CA LEU A 117 4.91 -1.30 -3.63
C LEU A 117 3.94 -1.88 -4.67
N LYS A 118 3.06 -1.06 -5.26
CA LYS A 118 2.03 -1.51 -6.21
C LYS A 118 1.18 -2.68 -5.67
N LEU A 119 0.94 -2.69 -4.35
CA LEU A 119 0.17 -3.74 -3.68
C LEU A 119 -1.26 -3.74 -4.22
N ALA A 120 -1.73 -4.91 -4.65
CA ALA A 120 -3.09 -5.10 -5.12
C ALA A 120 -3.94 -5.66 -3.99
N ARG A 121 -5.05 -4.98 -3.70
CA ARG A 121 -6.08 -5.51 -2.80
C ARG A 121 -6.77 -6.68 -3.51
N LYS A 122 -6.84 -7.83 -2.85
CA LYS A 122 -7.65 -8.97 -3.30
C LYS A 122 -9.11 -8.77 -2.89
#